data_AF-A0A3S1HT62-F1
#
_entry.id   AF-A0A3S1HT62-F1
#
_cell.length_a   1.000
_cell.length_b   1.000
_cell.length_c   1.000
_cell.angle_alpha   90.00
_cell.angle_beta   90.00
_cell.angle_gamma   90.00
#
_symmetry.space_group_name_H-M   'P 1'
#
loop_
_entity.id
_entity.type
_entity.pdbx_description
1 polymer ?
#
loop_
_entity_poly.entity_id
_entity_poly.type
_entity_poly.pdbx_seq_one_letter_code
_entity_poly.pdbx_strand_id
1 'polypeptide(L)'
;MSRRRKAEPLKQTARTPLSLRFWPRSLAFRVIAFSTVWAILTLIVIFTLITTLYRQASERGFDSLLSAHLFNLIGSVGVSEGGSLTGAPDLGDLRFSEPNSGWYWSVEPASEGVRGELHSSSMTEAILSPSVAEVPFNASFQRSYATEGIDGEELEVFESEFVLDAKNRAARFRVMGNKTELEQEIGAFQRRLLTYLSLFGVGMIAINAIAILLGLQPLRRVRNALAMVREGTAQRLDGRFPAEIEPLANETNALIENNKRIVERSRTQVGNLAHSLKTPLAVVINEGRALGGAKGQLIAEQAASMQKQVDHY
;
A
#
# COMPACT_ATOMS: atom_id res chain seq x y z
N MET A 1 65.25 12.04 29.06
CA MET A 1 64.20 11.54 28.14
C MET A 1 62.99 11.10 28.96
N SER A 2 61.97 11.95 29.11
CA SER A 2 60.71 11.60 29.75
C SER A 2 59.54 12.11 28.89
N ARG A 3 58.79 11.18 28.28
CA ARG A 3 57.56 11.48 27.54
C ARG A 3 56.37 11.24 28.48
N ARG A 4 55.78 12.31 29.03
CA ARG A 4 54.44 12.26 29.64
C ARG A 4 53.40 12.35 28.54
N ARG A 5 52.69 11.24 28.26
CA ARG A 5 51.43 11.24 27.49
C ARG A 5 50.36 11.98 28.30
N LYS A 6 49.84 13.09 27.77
CA LYS A 6 48.57 13.66 28.23
C LYS A 6 47.44 12.75 27.75
N ALA A 7 46.60 12.29 28.68
CA ALA A 7 45.35 11.62 28.35
C ALA A 7 44.29 12.69 28.03
N GLU A 8 43.73 12.63 26.82
CA GLU A 8 42.52 13.38 26.47
C GLU A 8 41.29 12.74 27.13
N PRO A 9 40.37 13.52 27.72
CA PRO A 9 39.10 12.97 28.17
C PRO A 9 38.18 12.71 26.96
N LEU A 10 37.70 11.47 26.85
CA LEU A 10 36.68 11.04 25.89
C LEU A 10 35.42 11.91 26.04
N LYS A 11 35.13 12.75 25.04
CA LYS A 11 33.83 13.40 24.89
C LYS A 11 32.76 12.32 24.75
N GLN A 12 31.95 12.12 25.79
CA GLN A 12 30.72 11.36 25.69
C GLN A 12 29.78 12.10 24.72
N THR A 13 29.68 11.58 23.50
CA THR A 13 28.65 11.97 22.55
C THR A 13 27.32 11.45 23.07
N ALA A 14 26.56 12.32 23.75
CA ALA A 14 25.17 12.08 24.08
C ALA A 14 24.40 11.86 22.77
N ARG A 15 24.16 10.60 22.42
CA ARG A 15 23.22 10.22 21.36
C ARG A 15 21.83 10.62 21.84
N THR A 16 21.35 11.75 21.39
CA THR A 16 19.94 12.12 21.49
C THR A 16 19.17 11.09 20.65
N PRO A 17 18.29 10.24 21.23
CA PRO A 17 17.45 9.41 20.38
C PRO A 17 16.50 10.35 19.64
N LEU A 18 16.59 10.34 18.31
CA LEU A 18 15.60 10.96 17.43
C LEU A 18 14.25 10.29 17.72
N SER A 19 13.50 10.83 18.68
CA SER A 19 12.13 10.40 18.92
C SER A 19 11.28 10.95 17.78
N LEU A 20 11.13 10.16 16.72
CA LEU A 20 10.11 10.33 15.69
C LEU A 20 8.74 10.06 16.34
N ARG A 21 8.29 10.96 17.22
CA ARG A 21 6.98 10.87 17.87
C ARG A 21 5.98 11.76 17.15
N PHE A 22 5.76 11.47 15.87
CA PHE A 22 4.74 12.12 15.03
C PHE A 22 3.48 11.28 14.83
N TRP A 23 3.28 10.22 15.62
CA TRP A 23 2.03 9.48 15.54
C TRP A 23 0.99 10.14 16.47
N PRO A 24 -0.10 10.72 15.92
CA PRO A 24 -1.15 11.25 16.76
C PRO A 24 -1.66 10.15 17.69
N ARG A 25 -2.00 10.52 18.93
CA ARG A 25 -2.45 9.61 19.99
C ARG A 25 -3.81 8.94 19.70
N SER A 26 -4.39 9.15 18.53
CA SER A 26 -5.68 8.61 18.13
C SER A 26 -5.54 7.17 17.61
N LEU A 27 -6.21 6.22 18.26
CA LEU A 27 -6.29 4.83 17.80
C LEU A 27 -6.92 4.74 16.41
N ALA A 28 -7.95 5.55 16.13
CA ALA A 28 -8.58 5.64 14.81
C ALA A 28 -7.56 5.96 13.70
N PHE A 29 -6.71 6.96 13.93
CA PHE A 29 -5.71 7.35 12.95
C PHE A 29 -4.69 6.23 12.72
N ARG A 30 -4.23 5.57 13.79
CA ARG A 30 -3.24 4.48 13.67
C ARG A 30 -3.78 3.30 12.88
N VAL A 31 -5.03 2.91 13.12
CA VAL A 31 -5.68 1.80 12.41
C VAL A 31 -5.92 2.16 10.94
N ILE A 32 -6.41 3.38 10.65
CA ILE A 32 -6.59 3.87 9.28
C ILE A 32 -5.23 3.94 8.56
N ALA A 33 -4.19 4.47 9.19
CA ALA A 33 -2.87 4.58 8.60
C ALA A 33 -2.26 3.20 8.30
N PHE A 34 -2.32 2.27 9.26
CA PHE A 34 -1.80 0.92 9.07
C PHE A 34 -2.53 0.16 7.95
N SER A 35 -3.87 0.20 7.96
CA SER A 35 -4.67 -0.44 6.91
C SER A 35 -4.48 0.21 5.54
N THR A 36 -4.30 1.53 5.48
CA THR A 36 -3.99 2.26 4.25
C THR A 36 -2.62 1.87 3.69
N VAL A 37 -1.60 1.82 4.53
CA VAL A 37 -0.25 1.39 4.12
C VAL A 37 -0.28 -0.04 3.60
N TRP A 38 -0.96 -0.94 4.32
CA TRP A 38 -1.11 -2.33 3.88
C TRP A 38 -1.87 -2.45 2.55
N ALA A 39 -2.96 -1.69 2.40
CA ALA A 39 -3.73 -1.66 1.15
C ALA A 39 -2.86 -1.16 -0.02
N ILE A 40 -2.15 -0.05 0.14
CA ILE A 40 -1.24 0.50 -0.88
C ILE A 40 -0.17 -0.53 -1.26
N LEU A 41 0.47 -1.16 -0.26
CA LEU A 41 1.47 -2.21 -0.51
C LEU A 41 0.88 -3.38 -1.31
N THR A 42 -0.31 -3.83 -0.94
CA THR A 42 -1.03 -4.90 -1.64
C THR A 42 -1.34 -4.51 -3.09
N LEU A 43 -1.83 -3.28 -3.32
CA LEU A 43 -2.13 -2.78 -4.66
C LEU A 43 -0.86 -2.68 -5.52
N ILE A 44 0.27 -2.25 -4.96
CA ILE A 44 1.55 -2.21 -5.66
C ILE A 44 1.96 -3.63 -6.09
N VAL A 45 1.86 -4.61 -5.19
CA VAL A 45 2.19 -6.02 -5.50
C VAL A 45 1.26 -6.58 -6.59
N ILE A 46 -0.04 -6.30 -6.52
CA ILE A 46 -1.00 -6.75 -7.53
C ILE A 46 -0.71 -6.10 -8.88
N PHE A 47 -0.45 -4.79 -8.89
CA PHE A 47 -0.10 -4.05 -10.10
C PHE A 47 1.13 -4.68 -10.76
N THR A 48 2.24 -4.81 -10.03
CA THR A 48 3.49 -5.35 -10.58
C THR A 48 3.33 -6.80 -11.06
N LEU A 49 2.62 -7.64 -10.31
CA LEU A 49 2.36 -9.03 -10.68
C LEU A 49 1.59 -9.12 -12.00
N ILE A 50 0.44 -8.43 -12.10
CA ILE A 50 -0.41 -8.49 -13.28
C ILE A 50 0.32 -7.90 -14.50
N THR A 51 1.03 -6.77 -14.34
CA THR A 51 1.77 -6.17 -15.46
C THR A 51 2.90 -7.07 -15.96
N THR A 52 3.57 -7.78 -15.04
CA THR A 52 4.66 -8.71 -15.40
C THR A 52 4.11 -9.93 -16.14
N LEU A 53 3.03 -10.53 -15.62
CA LEU A 53 2.41 -11.70 -16.26
C LEU A 53 1.85 -11.36 -17.64
N TYR A 54 1.20 -10.20 -17.78
CA TYR A 54 0.67 -9.75 -19.06
C TYR A 54 1.77 -9.48 -20.09
N ARG A 55 2.85 -8.78 -19.69
CA ARG A 55 4.03 -8.57 -20.53
C ARG A 55 4.61 -9.88 -21.03
N GLN A 56 4.90 -10.80 -20.11
CA GLN A 56 5.45 -12.12 -20.45
C GLN A 56 4.52 -12.93 -21.37
N ALA A 57 3.21 -12.84 -21.16
CA ALA A 57 2.25 -13.53 -22.02
C ALA A 57 2.20 -12.90 -23.43
N SER A 58 2.29 -11.58 -23.53
CA SER A 58 2.23 -10.84 -24.79
C SER A 58 3.52 -11.05 -25.60
N GLU A 59 4.69 -10.98 -24.97
CA GLU A 59 5.99 -11.28 -25.59
C GLU A 59 6.04 -12.73 -26.11
N ARG A 60 5.64 -13.72 -25.30
CA ARG A 60 5.56 -15.12 -25.77
C ARG A 60 4.58 -15.31 -26.92
N GLY A 61 3.43 -14.62 -26.87
CA GLY A 61 2.43 -14.68 -27.93
C GLY A 61 2.98 -14.09 -29.23
N PHE A 62 3.69 -12.98 -29.14
CA PHE A 62 4.34 -12.30 -30.24
C PHE A 62 5.45 -13.17 -30.87
N ASP A 63 6.33 -13.75 -30.06
CA ASP A 63 7.36 -14.69 -30.52
C ASP A 63 6.75 -15.92 -31.22
N SER A 64 5.69 -16.48 -30.64
CA SER A 64 4.97 -17.61 -31.22
C SER A 64 4.32 -17.25 -32.55
N LEU A 65 3.81 -16.03 -32.69
CA LEU A 65 3.20 -15.53 -33.93
C LEU A 65 4.25 -15.37 -35.02
N LEU A 66 5.38 -14.72 -34.72
CA LEU A 66 6.50 -14.57 -35.66
C LEU A 66 7.05 -15.92 -36.13
N SER A 67 7.24 -16.85 -35.19
CA SER A 67 7.68 -18.21 -35.49
C SER A 67 6.69 -18.94 -36.42
N ALA A 68 5.38 -18.85 -36.15
CA ALA A 68 4.35 -19.44 -36.99
C ALA A 68 4.34 -18.85 -38.41
N HIS A 69 4.46 -17.52 -38.54
CA HIS A 69 4.57 -16.86 -39.83
C HIS A 69 5.85 -17.25 -40.58
N LEU A 70 6.97 -17.39 -39.88
CA LEU A 70 8.23 -17.84 -40.48
C LEU A 70 8.11 -19.25 -41.06
N PHE A 71 7.52 -20.20 -40.34
CA PHE A 71 7.32 -21.56 -40.86
C PHE A 71 6.32 -21.61 -42.01
N ASN A 72 5.27 -20.79 -41.98
CA ASN A 72 4.35 -20.65 -43.11
C ASN A 72 5.10 -20.11 -44.35
N LEU A 73 5.91 -19.06 -44.17
CA LEU A 73 6.72 -18.47 -45.23
C LEU A 73 7.67 -19.52 -45.85
N ILE A 74 8.41 -20.27 -45.02
CA ILE A 74 9.30 -21.36 -45.47
C ILE A 74 8.53 -22.41 -46.26
N GLY A 75 7.32 -22.77 -45.84
CA GLY A 75 6.48 -23.75 -46.54
C GLY A 75 5.84 -23.25 -47.85
N SER A 76 5.78 -21.93 -48.06
CA SER A 76 5.09 -21.29 -49.19
C SER A 76 6.02 -20.87 -50.34
N VAL A 77 7.34 -20.88 -50.12
CA VAL A 77 8.33 -20.49 -51.12
C VAL A 77 9.19 -21.68 -51.51
N GLY A 78 9.35 -21.87 -52.82
CA GLY A 78 10.26 -22.84 -53.41
C GLY A 78 11.20 -22.18 -54.41
N VAL A 79 11.93 -23.02 -55.13
CA VAL A 79 12.85 -22.61 -56.19
C VAL A 79 12.50 -23.33 -57.47
N SER A 80 12.46 -22.61 -58.58
CA SER A 80 12.23 -23.18 -59.91
C SER A 80 13.44 -24.00 -60.38
N GLU A 81 13.29 -24.83 -61.43
CA GLU A 81 14.44 -25.56 -61.99
C GLU A 81 15.57 -24.63 -62.45
N GLY A 82 15.22 -23.42 -62.91
CA GLY A 82 16.16 -22.38 -63.34
C GLY A 82 16.79 -21.55 -62.22
N GLY A 83 16.42 -21.78 -60.95
CA GLY A 83 17.01 -21.09 -59.79
C GLY A 83 16.31 -19.81 -59.36
N SER A 84 15.16 -19.48 -59.93
CA SER A 84 14.36 -18.35 -59.45
C SER A 84 13.58 -18.73 -58.21
N LEU A 85 13.57 -17.87 -57.18
CA LEU A 85 12.60 -17.97 -56.10
C LEU A 85 11.18 -17.85 -56.67
N THR A 86 10.29 -18.70 -56.20
CA THR A 86 8.89 -18.75 -56.62
C THR A 86 8.00 -19.06 -55.44
N GLY A 87 6.90 -18.33 -55.30
CA GLY A 87 5.92 -18.52 -54.25
C GLY A 87 4.97 -17.34 -54.20
N ALA A 88 3.81 -17.55 -53.58
CA ALA A 88 2.88 -16.47 -53.23
C ALA A 88 2.49 -16.66 -51.76
N PRO A 89 3.36 -16.27 -50.82
CA PRO A 89 3.09 -16.43 -49.40
C PRO A 89 1.81 -15.69 -49.02
N ASP A 90 0.83 -16.42 -48.48
CA ASP A 90 -0.35 -15.84 -47.84
C ASP A 90 -0.30 -16.19 -46.36
N LEU A 91 0.15 -15.22 -45.57
CA LEU A 91 0.27 -15.34 -44.12
C LEU A 91 -1.08 -15.14 -43.41
N GLY A 92 -2.17 -14.88 -44.14
CA GLY A 92 -3.51 -14.70 -43.58
C GLY A 92 -3.70 -13.43 -42.74
N ASP A 93 -2.76 -12.49 -42.85
CA ASP A 93 -2.75 -11.25 -42.08
C ASP A 93 -2.60 -10.04 -43.02
N LEU A 94 -3.60 -9.15 -42.98
CA LEU A 94 -3.68 -7.97 -43.84
C LEU A 94 -2.52 -7.00 -43.62
N ARG A 95 -1.88 -7.03 -42.45
CA ARG A 95 -0.75 -6.15 -42.14
C ARG A 95 0.43 -6.37 -43.07
N PHE A 96 0.62 -7.57 -43.63
CA PHE A 96 1.67 -7.80 -44.66
C PHE A 96 1.33 -7.21 -46.05
N SER A 97 0.12 -6.69 -46.24
CA SER A 97 -0.32 -6.03 -47.46
C SER A 97 -0.47 -4.52 -47.31
N GLU A 98 -0.56 -4.01 -46.07
CA GLU A 98 -0.66 -2.59 -45.77
C GLU A 98 0.74 -1.94 -45.81
N PRO A 99 0.98 -0.93 -46.67
CA PRO A 99 2.25 -0.22 -46.71
C PRO A 99 2.64 0.32 -45.33
N ASN A 100 3.90 0.10 -44.93
CA ASN A 100 4.48 0.58 -43.66
C ASN A 100 3.72 0.14 -42.41
N SER A 101 3.15 -1.06 -42.41
CA SER A 101 2.40 -1.58 -41.26
C SER A 101 3.27 -1.93 -40.04
N GLY A 102 4.60 -1.99 -40.19
CA GLY A 102 5.50 -2.58 -39.21
C GLY A 102 5.54 -4.11 -39.23
N TRP A 103 4.85 -4.75 -40.18
CA TRP A 103 4.81 -6.20 -40.36
C TRP A 103 5.31 -6.55 -41.75
N TYR A 104 6.45 -7.22 -41.82
CA TYR A 104 7.14 -7.45 -43.08
C TYR A 104 7.63 -8.89 -43.18
N TRP A 105 7.83 -9.36 -44.40
CA TRP A 105 8.61 -10.57 -44.64
C TRP A 105 9.46 -10.39 -45.89
N SER A 106 10.63 -11.03 -45.91
CA SER A 106 11.49 -11.10 -47.10
C SER A 106 12.10 -12.49 -47.26
N VAL A 107 12.33 -12.87 -48.52
CA VAL A 107 13.04 -14.09 -48.91
C VAL A 107 14.13 -13.73 -49.91
N GLU A 108 15.36 -13.93 -49.47
CA GLU A 108 16.57 -13.54 -50.19
C GLU A 108 17.44 -14.78 -50.48
N PRO A 109 18.22 -14.80 -51.57
CA PRO A 109 19.14 -15.91 -51.87
C PRO A 109 20.22 -16.06 -50.78
N ALA A 110 20.45 -17.28 -50.29
CA ALA A 110 21.50 -17.59 -49.31
C ALA A 110 22.64 -18.45 -49.88
N SER A 111 22.47 -19.03 -51.07
CA SER A 111 23.49 -19.82 -51.76
C SER A 111 23.65 -19.40 -53.21
N GLU A 112 24.79 -19.77 -53.81
CA GLU A 112 24.95 -19.70 -55.26
C GLU A 112 23.91 -20.59 -55.96
N GLY A 113 23.40 -20.13 -57.12
CA GLY A 113 22.38 -20.85 -57.89
C GLY A 113 20.92 -20.52 -57.55
N VAL A 114 20.69 -19.61 -56.60
CA VAL A 114 19.37 -19.00 -56.33
C VAL A 114 19.39 -17.53 -56.76
N ARG A 115 18.30 -17.05 -57.37
CA ARG A 115 18.14 -15.68 -57.87
C ARG A 115 16.72 -15.17 -57.61
N GLY A 116 16.58 -13.85 -57.61
CA GLY A 116 15.33 -13.16 -57.30
C GLY A 116 15.19 -12.87 -55.81
N GLU A 117 14.15 -12.12 -55.48
CA GLU A 117 13.78 -11.74 -54.12
C GLU A 117 12.26 -11.73 -54.05
N LEU A 118 11.70 -12.14 -52.92
CA LEU A 118 10.28 -12.01 -52.62
C LEU A 118 10.14 -11.22 -51.32
N HIS A 119 9.21 -10.28 -51.27
CA HIS A 119 8.89 -9.55 -50.04
C HIS A 119 7.40 -9.26 -49.96
N SER A 120 6.94 -8.98 -48.74
CA SER A 120 5.59 -8.49 -48.46
C SER A 120 5.32 -7.16 -49.15
N SER A 121 4.08 -6.93 -49.62
CA SER A 121 3.69 -5.63 -50.19
C SER A 121 3.74 -4.48 -49.19
N SER A 122 3.71 -4.77 -47.89
CA SER A 122 3.92 -3.79 -46.82
C SER A 122 5.34 -3.21 -46.80
N MET A 123 6.34 -3.95 -47.31
CA MET A 123 7.76 -3.58 -47.26
C MET A 123 8.11 -2.70 -48.46
N THR A 124 7.93 -1.38 -48.31
CA THR A 124 8.21 -0.43 -49.40
C THR A 124 9.70 -0.12 -49.56
N GLU A 125 10.50 -0.36 -48.52
CA GLU A 125 11.94 -0.13 -48.47
C GLU A 125 12.67 -1.34 -47.85
N ALA A 126 13.96 -1.48 -48.17
CA ALA A 126 14.78 -2.56 -47.65
C ALA A 126 15.14 -2.34 -46.17
N ILE A 127 14.86 -3.34 -45.32
CA ILE A 127 15.13 -3.29 -43.88
C ILE A 127 16.51 -3.87 -43.61
N LEU A 128 17.37 -3.06 -42.99
CA LEU A 128 18.75 -3.42 -42.67
C LEU A 128 18.80 -4.66 -41.77
N SER A 129 19.69 -5.59 -42.13
CA SER A 129 20.00 -6.79 -41.35
C SER A 129 21.43 -6.71 -40.81
N PRO A 130 21.67 -7.06 -39.53
CA PRO A 130 23.02 -7.20 -39.01
C PRO A 130 23.73 -8.37 -39.70
N SER A 131 25.06 -8.29 -39.74
CA SER A 131 25.89 -9.33 -40.32
C SER A 131 25.78 -10.63 -39.52
N VAL A 132 26.06 -11.77 -40.17
CA VAL A 132 26.08 -13.08 -39.50
C VAL A 132 27.17 -13.16 -38.42
N ALA A 133 28.21 -12.31 -38.52
CA ALA A 133 29.25 -12.21 -37.51
C ALA A 133 28.78 -11.51 -36.23
N GLU A 134 27.87 -10.53 -36.35
CA GLU A 134 27.30 -9.80 -35.21
C GLU A 134 26.21 -10.61 -34.51
N VAL A 135 25.32 -11.22 -35.29
CA VAL A 135 24.24 -12.07 -34.78
C VAL A 135 24.32 -13.43 -35.48
N PRO A 136 25.01 -14.42 -34.88
CA PRO A 136 25.17 -15.73 -35.50
C PRO A 136 23.88 -16.55 -35.47
N PHE A 137 23.73 -17.45 -36.44
CA PHE A 137 22.68 -18.46 -36.42
C PHE A 137 22.92 -19.49 -35.31
N ASN A 138 21.83 -19.97 -34.72
CA ASN A 138 21.84 -21.08 -33.77
C ASN A 138 21.98 -22.44 -34.51
N ALA A 139 21.99 -23.54 -33.74
CA ALA A 139 22.11 -24.90 -34.28
C ALA A 139 20.96 -25.33 -35.22
N SER A 140 19.84 -24.59 -35.21
CA SER A 140 18.69 -24.80 -36.09
C SER A 140 18.70 -23.84 -37.30
N PHE A 141 19.82 -23.17 -37.57
CA PHE A 141 19.95 -22.15 -38.62
C PHE A 141 18.95 -20.99 -38.46
N GLN A 142 18.59 -20.67 -37.21
CA GLN A 142 17.69 -19.57 -36.86
C GLN A 142 18.41 -18.52 -36.02
N ARG A 143 18.01 -17.26 -36.17
CA ARG A 143 18.43 -16.15 -35.31
C ARG A 143 17.28 -15.15 -35.14
N SER A 144 17.30 -14.42 -34.03
CA SER A 144 16.42 -13.27 -33.82
C SER A 144 17.23 -12.03 -33.43
N TYR A 145 16.75 -10.86 -33.84
CA TYR A 145 17.38 -9.58 -33.54
C TYR A 145 16.37 -8.43 -33.67
N ALA A 146 16.64 -7.35 -32.95
CA ALA A 146 15.90 -6.10 -33.13
C ALA A 146 16.56 -5.23 -34.23
N THR A 147 15.74 -4.54 -35.02
CA THR A 147 16.19 -3.57 -36.02
C THR A 147 15.20 -2.40 -36.11
N GLU A 148 15.59 -1.33 -36.78
CA GLU A 148 14.71 -0.18 -37.05
C GLU A 148 13.92 -0.42 -38.34
N GLY A 149 12.63 -0.16 -38.30
CA GLY A 149 11.70 -0.26 -39.41
C GLY A 149 11.66 0.99 -40.28
N ILE A 150 10.73 1.01 -41.23
CA ILE A 150 10.65 2.05 -42.27
C ILE A 150 10.19 3.40 -41.67
N ASP A 151 9.28 3.36 -40.71
CA ASP A 151 8.73 4.55 -40.04
C ASP A 151 9.44 4.85 -38.70
N GLY A 152 10.60 4.22 -38.45
CA GLY A 152 11.38 4.36 -37.21
C GLY A 152 10.88 3.52 -36.04
N GLU A 153 9.98 2.57 -36.30
CA GLU A 153 9.52 1.59 -35.32
C GLU A 153 10.61 0.56 -35.00
N GLU A 154 10.71 0.14 -33.73
CA GLU A 154 11.50 -1.04 -33.38
C GLU A 154 10.79 -2.31 -33.88
N LEU A 155 11.49 -3.08 -34.71
CA LEU A 155 11.06 -4.37 -35.23
C LEU A 155 11.81 -5.50 -34.55
N GLU A 156 11.11 -6.58 -34.23
CA GLU A 156 11.74 -7.87 -33.91
C GLU A 156 11.75 -8.72 -35.18
N VAL A 157 12.92 -9.23 -35.55
CA VAL A 157 13.13 -10.04 -36.76
C VAL A 157 13.43 -11.47 -36.37
N PHE A 158 12.66 -12.39 -36.94
CA PHE A 158 12.93 -13.82 -36.90
C PHE A 158 13.47 -14.24 -38.27
N GLU A 159 14.69 -14.76 -38.29
CA GLU A 159 15.41 -15.10 -39.51
C GLU A 159 15.86 -16.56 -39.50
N SER A 160 15.69 -17.25 -40.64
CA SER A 160 16.14 -18.63 -40.83
C SER A 160 16.73 -18.83 -42.22
N GLU A 161 17.77 -19.63 -42.32
CA GLU A 161 18.23 -20.15 -43.60
C GLU A 161 17.72 -21.57 -43.80
N PHE A 162 17.17 -21.86 -45.00
CA PHE A 162 16.60 -23.16 -45.30
C PHE A 162 16.97 -23.62 -46.72
N VAL A 163 17.23 -24.93 -46.86
CA VAL A 163 17.54 -25.55 -48.15
C VAL A 163 16.23 -25.87 -48.88
N LEU A 164 16.08 -25.33 -50.09
CA LEU A 164 14.86 -25.40 -50.89
C LEU A 164 14.75 -26.68 -51.72
N ASP A 165 15.86 -27.33 -52.04
CA ASP A 165 15.88 -28.54 -52.88
C ASP A 165 17.09 -29.45 -52.67
N ALA A 166 17.09 -30.60 -53.37
CA ALA A 166 18.18 -31.58 -53.32
C ALA A 166 19.50 -31.10 -53.96
N LYS A 167 19.53 -29.92 -54.61
CA LYS A 167 20.75 -29.32 -55.18
C LYS A 167 21.45 -28.40 -54.17
N ASN A 168 21.07 -28.45 -52.90
CA ASN A 168 21.58 -27.59 -51.83
C ASN A 168 21.40 -26.10 -52.11
N ARG A 169 20.35 -25.73 -52.85
CA ARG A 169 19.98 -24.33 -53.05
C ARG A 169 19.29 -23.81 -51.80
N ALA A 170 19.81 -22.76 -51.17
CA ALA A 170 19.28 -22.22 -49.93
C ALA A 170 18.77 -20.78 -50.10
N ALA A 171 17.74 -20.45 -49.32
CA ALA A 171 17.24 -19.09 -49.17
C ALA A 171 17.17 -18.70 -47.70
N ARG A 172 17.31 -17.40 -47.48
CA ARG A 172 17.16 -16.74 -46.19
C ARG A 172 15.75 -16.18 -46.09
N PHE A 173 15.06 -16.60 -45.05
CA PHE A 173 13.70 -16.23 -44.74
C PHE A 173 13.69 -15.29 -43.55
N ARG A 174 13.03 -14.15 -43.68
CA ARG A 174 12.88 -13.15 -42.62
C ARG A 174 11.41 -12.83 -42.42
N VAL A 175 10.97 -12.81 -41.18
CA VAL A 175 9.67 -12.25 -40.76
C VAL A 175 9.94 -11.21 -39.69
N MET A 176 9.33 -10.05 -39.84
CA MET A 176 9.50 -8.90 -38.98
C MET A 176 8.15 -8.52 -38.38
N GLY A 177 8.13 -8.23 -37.08
CA GLY A 177 6.94 -7.72 -36.39
C GLY A 177 7.23 -6.44 -35.63
N ASN A 178 6.20 -5.61 -35.50
CA ASN A 178 6.27 -4.32 -34.83
C ASN A 178 6.33 -4.49 -33.30
N LYS A 179 7.55 -4.42 -32.74
CA LYS A 179 7.77 -4.51 -31.29
C LYS A 179 7.34 -3.22 -30.58
N THR A 180 7.39 -2.08 -31.29
CA THR A 180 6.90 -0.81 -30.76
C THR A 180 5.39 -0.85 -30.51
N GLU A 181 4.62 -1.45 -31.42
CA GLU A 181 3.18 -1.69 -31.26
C GLU A 181 2.89 -2.54 -30.02
N LEU A 182 3.61 -3.65 -29.84
CA LEU A 182 3.52 -4.50 -28.64
C LEU A 182 3.79 -3.71 -27.35
N GLU A 183 4.85 -2.90 -27.31
CA GLU A 183 5.17 -2.06 -26.14
C GLU A 183 4.10 -1.00 -25.87
N GLN A 184 3.50 -0.43 -26.92
CA GLN A 184 2.41 0.54 -26.81
C GLN A 184 1.14 -0.12 -26.23
N GLU A 185 0.79 -1.33 -26.67
CA GLU A 185 -0.32 -2.11 -26.13
C GLU A 185 -0.11 -2.45 -24.65
N ILE A 186 1.09 -2.93 -24.29
CA ILE A 186 1.47 -3.18 -22.90
C ILE A 186 1.38 -1.90 -22.07
N GLY A 187 1.90 -0.78 -22.56
CA GLY A 187 1.81 0.52 -21.90
C GLY A 187 0.37 1.01 -21.73
N ALA A 188 -0.49 0.80 -22.73
CA ALA A 188 -1.91 1.16 -22.66
C ALA A 188 -2.66 0.32 -21.61
N PHE A 189 -2.38 -0.99 -21.57
CA PHE A 189 -2.91 -1.87 -20.53
C PHE A 189 -2.46 -1.43 -19.13
N GLN A 190 -1.17 -1.13 -18.94
CA GLN A 190 -0.64 -0.65 -17.66
C GLN A 190 -1.34 0.63 -17.17
N ARG A 191 -1.56 1.61 -18.07
CA ARG A 191 -2.27 2.86 -17.72
C ARG A 191 -3.72 2.61 -17.30
N ARG A 192 -4.44 1.74 -18.03
CA ARG A 192 -5.82 1.36 -17.69
C ARG A 192 -5.89 0.62 -16.36
N LEU A 193 -4.98 -0.34 -16.15
CA LEU A 193 -4.89 -1.09 -14.89
C LEU A 193 -4.60 -0.16 -13.71
N LEU A 194 -3.64 0.77 -13.85
CA LEU A 194 -3.33 1.76 -12.83
C LEU A 194 -4.56 2.63 -12.51
N THR A 195 -5.31 3.06 -13.53
CA THR A 195 -6.51 3.88 -13.37
C THR A 195 -7.57 3.14 -12.55
N TYR A 196 -7.90 1.90 -12.93
CA TYR A 196 -8.88 1.10 -12.20
C TYR A 196 -8.44 0.75 -10.79
N LEU A 197 -7.16 0.40 -10.60
CA LEU A 197 -6.62 0.06 -9.30
C LEU A 197 -6.55 1.27 -8.37
N SER A 198 -6.25 2.45 -8.91
CA SER A 198 -6.27 3.72 -8.17
C SER A 198 -7.68 4.08 -7.74
N LEU A 199 -8.67 3.98 -8.65
CA LEU A 199 -10.07 4.24 -8.32
C LEU A 199 -10.57 3.27 -7.24
N PHE A 200 -10.28 1.98 -7.39
CA PHE A 200 -10.60 0.97 -6.40
C PHE A 200 -9.91 1.23 -5.06
N GLY A 201 -8.61 1.55 -5.07
CA GLY A 201 -7.82 1.83 -3.87
C GLY A 201 -8.34 3.03 -3.10
N VAL A 202 -8.65 4.14 -3.78
CA VAL A 202 -9.24 5.34 -3.17
C VAL A 202 -10.61 5.01 -2.56
N GLY A 203 -11.47 4.30 -3.29
CA GLY A 203 -12.77 3.86 -2.77
C GLY A 203 -12.66 2.98 -1.53
N MET A 204 -11.74 2.01 -1.56
CA MET A 204 -11.49 1.09 -0.45
C MET A 204 -10.97 1.83 0.81
N ILE A 205 -10.02 2.76 0.65
CA ILE A 205 -9.52 3.58 1.76
C ILE A 205 -10.65 4.45 2.35
N ALA A 206 -11.47 5.06 1.49
CA ALA A 206 -12.59 5.89 1.94
C ALA A 206 -13.63 5.08 2.73
N ILE A 207 -14.07 3.94 2.20
CA ILE A 207 -15.03 3.05 2.87
C ILE A 207 -14.47 2.57 4.21
N ASN A 208 -13.21 2.11 4.23
CA ASN A 208 -12.57 1.64 5.45
C ASN A 208 -12.44 2.76 6.51
N ALA A 209 -12.07 3.98 6.09
CA ALA A 209 -12.02 5.12 6.99
C ALA A 209 -13.41 5.46 7.56
N ILE A 210 -14.46 5.46 6.74
CA ILE A 210 -15.85 5.68 7.18
C ILE A 210 -16.26 4.59 8.19
N ALA A 211 -16.01 3.31 7.89
CA ALA A 211 -16.33 2.20 8.77
C ALA A 211 -15.66 2.33 10.14
N ILE A 212 -14.36 2.67 10.17
CA ILE A 212 -13.61 2.88 11.43
C ILE A 212 -14.15 4.09 12.20
N LEU A 213 -14.43 5.20 11.51
CA LEU A 213 -14.93 6.41 12.16
C LEU A 213 -16.33 6.20 12.77
N LEU A 214 -17.22 5.50 12.06
CA LEU A 214 -18.54 5.14 12.56
C LEU A 214 -18.45 4.10 13.69
N GLY A 215 -17.58 3.10 13.56
CA GLY A 215 -17.36 2.07 14.59
C GLY A 215 -16.80 2.62 15.91
N LEU A 216 -16.03 3.71 15.86
CA LEU A 216 -15.48 4.37 17.06
C LEU A 216 -16.37 5.50 17.61
N GLN A 217 -17.47 5.85 16.93
CA GLN A 217 -18.40 6.87 17.41
C GLN A 217 -19.01 6.55 18.80
N PRO A 218 -19.41 5.31 19.12
CA PRO A 218 -19.94 4.96 20.44
C PRO A 218 -18.95 5.23 21.58
N LEU A 219 -17.65 4.99 21.38
CA LEU A 219 -16.61 5.29 22.38
C LEU A 219 -16.52 6.78 22.69
N ARG A 220 -16.71 7.64 21.67
CA ARG A 220 -16.77 9.10 21.87
C ARG A 220 -17.98 9.49 22.71
N ARG A 221 -19.12 8.81 22.52
CA ARG A 221 -20.34 9.03 23.35
C ARG A 221 -20.10 8.65 24.81
N VAL A 222 -19.51 7.48 25.07
CA VAL A 222 -19.14 7.05 26.44
C VAL A 222 -18.23 8.08 27.10
N ARG A 223 -17.18 8.53 26.40
CA ARG A 223 -16.24 9.54 26.94
C ARG A 223 -16.96 10.83 27.33
N ASN A 224 -17.86 11.32 26.47
CA ASN A 224 -18.61 12.55 26.74
C ASN A 224 -19.63 12.36 27.87
N ALA A 225 -20.32 11.21 27.94
CA ALA A 225 -21.24 10.88 29.03
C ALA A 225 -20.52 10.83 30.39
N LEU A 226 -19.32 10.23 30.44
CA LEU A 226 -18.51 10.20 31.66
C LEU A 226 -18.02 11.60 32.07
N ALA A 227 -17.70 12.47 31.12
CA ALA A 227 -17.33 13.87 31.41
C ALA A 227 -18.49 14.62 32.10
N MET A 228 -19.73 14.44 31.61
CA MET A 228 -20.92 15.03 32.24
C MET A 228 -21.13 14.51 33.67
N VAL A 229 -20.91 13.22 33.93
CA VAL A 229 -20.99 12.68 35.30
C VAL A 229 -19.93 13.30 36.20
N ARG A 230 -18.69 13.46 35.71
CA ARG A 230 -17.61 14.09 36.47
C ARG A 230 -17.88 15.55 36.81
N GLU A 231 -18.57 16.26 35.92
CA GLU A 231 -19.01 17.64 36.11
C GLU A 231 -20.29 17.75 36.97
N GLY A 232 -20.89 16.63 37.39
CA GLY A 232 -22.11 16.58 38.19
C GLY A 232 -23.39 16.92 37.42
N THR A 233 -23.30 17.09 36.09
CA THR A 233 -24.45 17.39 35.22
C THR A 233 -25.25 16.13 34.86
N ALA A 234 -24.66 14.95 35.03
CA ALA A 234 -25.34 13.66 34.90
C ALA A 234 -25.06 12.78 36.12
N GLN A 235 -25.98 11.87 36.46
CA GLN A 235 -25.80 10.94 37.60
C GLN A 235 -25.27 9.57 37.17
N ARG A 236 -25.32 9.24 35.88
CA ARG A 236 -24.90 7.95 35.30
C ARG A 236 -24.58 8.11 33.81
N LEU A 237 -23.93 7.12 33.22
CA LEU A 237 -23.82 6.99 31.77
C LEU A 237 -25.16 6.47 31.23
N ASP A 238 -25.99 7.37 30.73
CA ASP A 238 -27.25 7.04 30.04
C ASP A 238 -27.06 6.98 28.52
N GLY A 239 -27.76 6.03 27.87
CA GLY A 239 -27.77 5.87 26.41
C GLY A 239 -27.81 4.41 25.98
N ARG A 240 -28.14 4.17 24.71
CA ARG A 240 -28.00 2.85 24.08
C ARG A 240 -26.57 2.68 23.55
N PHE A 241 -25.83 1.76 24.14
CA PHE A 241 -24.48 1.40 23.71
C PHE A 241 -24.52 0.10 22.89
N PRO A 242 -23.58 -0.10 21.94
CA PRO A 242 -23.41 -1.40 21.28
C PRO A 242 -23.12 -2.52 22.30
N ALA A 243 -23.42 -3.76 21.93
CA ALA A 243 -23.27 -4.94 22.79
C ALA A 243 -21.83 -5.10 23.33
N GLU A 244 -20.82 -4.66 22.57
CA GLU A 244 -19.42 -4.72 22.96
C GLU A 244 -19.04 -3.69 24.04
N ILE A 245 -19.82 -2.60 24.16
CA ILE A 245 -19.55 -1.47 25.06
C ILE A 245 -20.50 -1.47 26.27
N GLU A 246 -21.68 -2.06 26.13
CA GLU A 246 -22.71 -2.12 27.17
C GLU A 246 -22.21 -2.69 28.51
N PRO A 247 -21.44 -3.80 28.58
CA PRO A 247 -20.90 -4.30 29.84
C PRO A 247 -20.00 -3.28 30.55
N LEU A 248 -19.18 -2.55 29.79
CA LEU A 248 -18.30 -1.51 30.34
C LEU A 248 -19.09 -0.32 30.90
N ALA A 249 -20.16 0.10 30.19
CA ALA A 249 -21.04 1.16 30.66
C ALA A 249 -21.74 0.75 31.98
N ASN A 250 -22.21 -0.50 32.08
CA ASN A 250 -22.85 -1.03 33.27
C ASN A 250 -21.89 -1.09 34.47
N GLU A 251 -20.67 -1.59 34.27
CA GLU A 251 -19.65 -1.63 35.33
C GLU A 251 -19.27 -0.22 35.81
N THR A 252 -19.16 0.73 34.88
CA THR A 252 -18.88 2.14 35.21
C THR A 252 -20.02 2.75 36.04
N ASN A 253 -21.28 2.47 35.67
CA ASN A 253 -22.45 2.91 36.42
C ASN A 253 -22.49 2.29 37.83
N ALA A 254 -22.15 1.00 37.97
CA ALA A 254 -22.06 0.35 39.27
C ALA A 254 -21.01 1.02 40.18
N LEU A 255 -19.86 1.39 39.62
CA LEU A 255 -18.81 2.12 40.34
C LEU A 255 -19.26 3.54 40.75
N ILE A 256 -19.94 4.26 39.85
CA ILE A 256 -20.50 5.59 40.15
C ILE A 256 -21.47 5.50 41.32
N GLU A 257 -22.38 4.52 41.29
CA GLU A 257 -23.38 4.32 42.34
C GLU A 257 -22.75 3.93 43.69
N ASN A 258 -21.71 3.09 43.67
CA ASN A 258 -20.98 2.73 44.88
C ASN A 258 -20.28 3.95 45.51
N ASN A 259 -19.61 4.77 44.68
CA ASN A 259 -18.97 6.01 45.15
C ASN A 259 -19.98 6.98 45.74
N LYS A 260 -21.15 7.13 45.11
CA LYS A 260 -22.24 7.96 45.64
C LYS A 260 -22.66 7.50 47.03
N ARG A 261 -22.90 6.20 47.22
CA ARG A 261 -23.23 5.61 48.54
C ARG A 261 -22.14 5.85 49.58
N ILE A 262 -20.86 5.76 49.20
CA ILE A 262 -19.74 6.03 50.10
C ILE A 262 -19.73 7.49 50.54
N VAL A 263 -19.90 8.43 49.61
CA VAL A 263 -19.95 9.87 49.91
C VAL A 263 -21.14 10.22 50.80
N GLU A 264 -22.33 9.68 50.50
CA GLU A 264 -23.52 9.89 51.33
C GLU A 264 -23.33 9.35 52.76
N ARG A 265 -22.79 8.13 52.90
CA ARG A 265 -22.47 7.58 54.23
C ARG A 265 -21.42 8.40 54.98
N SER A 266 -20.39 8.88 54.30
CA SER A 266 -19.36 9.74 54.89
C SER A 266 -19.97 11.06 55.39
N ARG A 267 -20.84 11.70 54.61
CA ARG A 267 -21.58 12.91 55.02
C ARG A 267 -22.44 12.64 56.25
N THR A 268 -23.17 11.52 56.29
CA THR A 268 -23.97 11.14 57.46
C THR A 268 -23.11 10.86 58.69
N GLN A 269 -21.97 10.17 58.53
CA GLN A 269 -21.05 9.90 59.64
C GLN A 269 -20.42 11.17 60.19
N VAL A 270 -20.02 12.12 59.34
CA VAL A 270 -19.52 13.44 59.76
C VAL A 270 -20.62 14.21 60.49
N GLY A 271 -21.85 14.22 59.98
CA GLY A 271 -22.99 14.86 60.64
C GLY A 271 -23.29 14.25 62.02
N ASN A 272 -23.28 12.93 62.12
CA ASN A 272 -23.47 12.22 63.39
C ASN A 272 -22.32 12.49 64.37
N LEU A 273 -21.08 12.53 63.89
CA LEU A 273 -19.92 12.85 64.70
C LEU A 273 -20.00 14.28 65.24
N ALA A 274 -20.34 15.24 64.38
CA ALA A 274 -20.55 16.63 64.76
C ALA A 274 -21.63 16.77 65.84
N HIS A 275 -22.75 16.07 65.68
CA HIS A 275 -23.80 16.03 66.70
C HIS A 275 -23.30 15.41 68.03
N SER A 276 -22.58 14.28 67.96
CA SER A 276 -22.04 13.60 69.15
C SER A 276 -20.99 14.43 69.91
N LEU A 277 -20.30 15.36 69.23
CA LEU A 277 -19.30 16.25 69.85
C LEU A 277 -19.94 17.49 70.48
N LYS A 278 -21.10 17.97 70.00
CA LYS A 278 -21.79 19.15 70.55
C LYS A 278 -22.19 18.98 72.00
N THR A 279 -22.75 17.82 72.34
CA THR A 279 -23.23 17.52 73.69
C THR A 279 -22.12 17.53 74.75
N PRO A 280 -21.00 16.78 74.60
CA PRO A 280 -19.91 16.85 75.56
C PRO A 280 -19.21 18.21 75.57
N LEU A 281 -19.08 18.91 74.43
CA LEU A 281 -18.53 20.27 74.41
C LEU A 281 -19.41 21.25 75.19
N ALA A 282 -20.74 21.17 75.07
CA ALA A 282 -21.65 21.98 75.86
C ALA A 282 -21.51 21.71 77.37
N VAL A 283 -21.31 20.45 77.76
CA VAL A 283 -21.02 20.09 79.15
C VAL A 283 -19.69 20.72 79.62
N VAL A 284 -18.60 20.58 78.85
CA VAL A 284 -17.28 21.16 79.19
C VAL A 284 -17.33 22.68 79.28
N ILE A 285 -18.09 23.36 78.40
CA ILE A 285 -18.30 24.82 78.47
C ILE A 285 -19.02 25.19 79.76
N ASN A 286 -20.07 24.46 80.14
CA ASN A 286 -20.84 24.73 81.35
C ASN A 286 -20.03 24.47 82.62
N GLU A 287 -19.31 23.36 82.70
CA GLU A 287 -18.42 23.03 83.82
C GLU A 287 -17.24 24.02 83.94
N GLY A 288 -16.64 24.43 82.82
CA GLY A 288 -15.60 25.46 82.79
C GLY A 288 -16.08 26.81 83.34
N ARG A 289 -17.33 27.19 83.03
CA ARG A 289 -17.97 28.38 83.61
C ARG A 289 -18.25 28.23 85.10
N ALA A 290 -18.68 27.05 85.55
CA ALA A 290 -18.98 26.77 86.95
C ALA A 290 -17.73 26.74 87.85
N LEU A 291 -16.59 26.24 87.34
CA LEU A 291 -15.29 26.23 88.02
C LEU A 291 -14.79 27.64 88.38
N GLY A 292 -15.06 28.64 87.54
CA GLY A 292 -14.68 30.02 87.77
C GLY A 292 -13.16 30.29 87.74
N GLY A 293 -12.79 31.56 87.88
CA GLY A 293 -11.40 32.03 87.81
C GLY A 293 -10.76 31.93 86.41
N ALA A 294 -9.48 32.32 86.30
CA ALA A 294 -8.77 32.42 85.03
C ALA A 294 -8.63 31.08 84.27
N LYS A 295 -8.51 29.96 85.00
CA LYS A 295 -8.38 28.62 84.39
C LYS A 295 -9.71 28.09 83.84
N GLY A 296 -10.83 28.33 84.52
CA GLY A 296 -12.17 27.93 84.06
C GLY A 296 -12.60 28.70 82.80
N GLN A 297 -12.28 30.00 82.75
CA GLN A 297 -12.52 30.85 81.57
C GLN A 297 -11.78 30.34 80.33
N LEU A 298 -10.50 30.00 80.46
CA LEU A 298 -9.69 29.46 79.35
C LEU A 298 -10.28 28.14 78.80
N ILE A 299 -10.75 27.25 79.67
CA ILE A 299 -11.36 25.97 79.27
C ILE A 299 -12.68 26.21 78.53
N ALA A 300 -13.53 27.10 79.03
CA ALA A 300 -14.80 27.43 78.40
C ALA A 300 -14.62 28.10 77.03
N GLU A 301 -13.65 29.01 76.91
CA GLU A 301 -13.29 29.65 75.64
C GLU A 301 -12.78 28.63 74.62
N GLN A 302 -11.91 27.71 75.05
CA GLN A 302 -11.35 26.72 74.13
C GLN A 302 -12.37 25.67 73.69
N ALA A 303 -13.25 25.22 74.59
CA ALA A 303 -14.35 24.33 74.23
C ALA A 303 -15.37 25.02 73.29
N ALA A 304 -15.63 26.32 73.49
CA ALA A 304 -16.47 27.11 72.58
C ALA A 304 -15.82 27.29 71.20
N SER A 305 -14.50 27.43 71.14
CA SER A 305 -13.73 27.48 69.88
C SER A 305 -13.83 26.16 69.11
N MET A 306 -13.65 25.03 69.80
CA MET A 306 -13.83 23.69 69.21
C MET A 306 -15.26 23.47 68.73
N GLN A 307 -16.27 23.92 69.49
CA GLN A 307 -17.68 23.82 69.08
C GLN A 307 -17.96 24.61 67.80
N LYS A 308 -17.42 25.84 67.69
CA LYS A 308 -17.50 26.64 66.45
C LYS A 308 -16.85 25.95 65.25
N GLN A 309 -15.71 25.27 65.43
CA GLN A 309 -15.09 24.51 64.36
C GLN A 309 -15.96 23.34 63.91
N VAL A 310 -16.56 22.62 64.85
CA VAL A 310 -17.49 21.51 64.55
C VAL A 310 -18.75 22.01 63.85
N ASP A 311 -19.23 23.22 64.16
CA ASP A 311 -20.39 23.83 63.47
C ASP A 311 -20.11 24.26 62.02
N HIS A 312 -18.84 24.37 61.63
CA HIS A 312 -18.46 24.82 60.29
C HIS A 312 -18.36 23.68 59.26
N TYR A 313 -18.36 22.43 59.70
CA TYR A 313 -18.23 21.21 58.89
C TYR A 313 -19.51 20.36 58.93
#